data_AF-A0AAV4I282-F1
#
_entry.id   AF-A0AAV4I282-F1
#
_cell.length_a   1.000
_cell.length_b   1.000
_cell.length_c   1.000
_cell.angle_alpha   90.00
_cell.angle_beta   90.00
_cell.angle_gamma   90.00
#
_symmetry.space_group_name_H-M   'P 1'
#
loop_
_entity.id
_entity.type
_entity.pdbx_description
1 polymer ?
#
loop_
_entity_poly.entity_id
_entity_poly.type
_entity_poly.pdbx_seq_one_letter_code
_entity_poly.pdbx_strand_id
1 'polypeptide(L)'
;MSRILLSQVKSSINEQRPKVNTSRTLLLHDNAGPYKARATTQSLRELGIQVLPHPAYSPDLASCDFWLFPILKDRLAGRKFDRIQDLAKAVNSELRTIPEEEYQGVFRKWQIRLKRCIESLGEYFEGL
;
A
#
# COMPACT_ATOMS: atom_id res chain seq x y z
N MET A 1 4.38 -2.95 -19.39
CA MET A 1 4.60 -3.65 -18.10
C MET A 1 3.46 -3.45 -17.09
N SER A 2 2.83 -2.26 -17.00
CA SER A 2 1.74 -1.98 -16.02
C SER A 2 0.43 -2.75 -16.24
N ARG A 3 0.04 -3.04 -17.50
CA ARG A 3 -1.26 -3.64 -17.82
C ARG A 3 -1.43 -5.08 -17.32
N ILE A 4 -0.36 -5.88 -17.33
CA ILE A 4 -0.35 -7.27 -16.87
C ILE A 4 -0.56 -7.33 -15.35
N LEU A 5 0.16 -6.48 -14.61
CA LEU A 5 0.08 -6.46 -13.14
C LEU A 5 -1.32 -6.07 -12.67
N LEU A 6 -1.94 -5.06 -13.30
CA LEU A 6 -3.30 -4.62 -12.95
C LEU A 6 -4.36 -5.68 -13.24
N SER A 7 -4.20 -6.47 -14.32
CA SER A 7 -5.11 -7.60 -14.59
C SER A 7 -5.00 -8.71 -13.55
N GLN A 8 -3.79 -9.02 -13.09
CA GLN A 8 -3.57 -10.02 -12.03
C GLN A 8 -4.16 -9.55 -10.69
N VAL A 9 -3.97 -8.27 -10.36
CA VAL A 9 -4.57 -7.65 -9.17
C VAL A 9 -6.09 -7.72 -9.23
N LYS A 10 -6.71 -7.43 -10.39
CA LYS A 10 -8.16 -7.57 -10.58
C LYS A 10 -8.64 -8.99 -10.25
N SER A 11 -8.02 -10.00 -10.85
CA SER A 11 -8.40 -11.40 -10.63
C SER A 11 -8.26 -11.78 -9.16
N SER A 12 -7.13 -11.43 -8.53
CA SER A 12 -6.87 -11.72 -7.12
C SER A 12 -7.88 -11.06 -6.19
N ILE A 13 -8.24 -9.78 -6.41
CA ILE A 13 -9.27 -9.08 -5.61
C ILE A 13 -10.63 -9.77 -5.77
N ASN A 14 -11.01 -10.13 -7.00
CA ASN A 14 -12.29 -10.76 -7.25
C ASN A 14 -12.38 -12.18 -6.64
N GLU A 15 -11.28 -12.93 -6.64
CA GLU A 15 -11.19 -14.26 -6.02
C GLU A 15 -11.21 -14.18 -4.49
N GLN A 16 -10.41 -13.30 -3.89
CA GLN A 16 -10.28 -13.21 -2.43
C GLN A 16 -11.43 -12.44 -1.78
N ARG A 17 -12.04 -11.50 -2.51
CA ARG A 17 -13.08 -10.58 -1.99
C ARG A 17 -14.25 -10.45 -2.96
N PRO A 18 -14.96 -11.54 -3.31
CA PRO A 18 -16.00 -11.54 -4.34
C PRO A 18 -17.15 -10.56 -4.07
N LYS A 19 -17.47 -10.30 -2.79
CA LYS A 19 -18.53 -9.35 -2.38
C LYS A 19 -18.16 -7.87 -2.55
N VAL A 20 -16.87 -7.55 -2.42
CA VAL A 20 -16.35 -6.18 -2.61
C VAL A 20 -16.06 -5.97 -4.09
N ASN A 21 -15.35 -6.92 -4.70
CA ASN A 21 -14.83 -6.87 -6.07
C ASN A 21 -14.04 -5.57 -6.34
N THR A 22 -13.59 -5.39 -7.57
CA THR A 22 -12.78 -4.21 -7.94
C THR A 22 -13.55 -2.89 -7.94
N SER A 23 -14.86 -2.88 -8.19
CA SER A 23 -15.67 -1.65 -8.25
C SER A 23 -15.96 -1.01 -6.89
N ARG A 24 -15.84 -1.78 -5.80
CA ARG A 24 -15.96 -1.25 -4.42
C ARG A 24 -14.61 -1.18 -3.70
N THR A 25 -13.50 -1.29 -4.45
CA THR A 25 -12.16 -1.21 -3.88
C THR A 25 -11.69 0.25 -3.86
N LEU A 26 -11.27 0.70 -2.67
CA LEU A 26 -10.58 1.96 -2.46
C LEU A 26 -9.07 1.71 -2.46
N LEU A 27 -8.33 2.45 -3.28
CA LEU A 27 -6.88 2.35 -3.37
C LEU A 27 -6.23 3.60 -2.75
N LEU A 28 -5.37 3.37 -1.76
CA LEU A 28 -4.46 4.37 -1.21
C LEU A 28 -3.06 4.13 -1.77
N HIS A 29 -2.50 5.10 -2.46
CA HIS A 29 -1.10 5.11 -2.89
C HIS A 29 -0.55 6.55 -2.82
N ASP A 30 0.77 6.68 -2.87
CA ASP A 30 1.44 7.98 -2.88
C ASP A 30 1.31 8.69 -4.23
N ASN A 31 1.71 9.95 -4.27
CA ASN A 31 1.45 10.83 -5.40
C ASN A 31 2.53 10.80 -6.51
N ALA A 32 3.39 9.77 -6.56
CA ALA A 32 4.46 9.68 -7.55
C ALA A 32 3.96 9.73 -9.00
N GLY A 33 4.80 10.28 -9.89
CA GLY A 33 4.46 10.54 -11.30
C GLY A 33 3.86 9.35 -12.06
N PRO A 34 4.41 8.12 -11.95
CA PRO A 34 3.84 6.95 -12.64
C PRO A 34 2.41 6.60 -12.22
N TYR A 35 2.02 6.91 -10.98
CA TYR A 35 0.68 6.61 -10.45
C TYR A 35 -0.35 7.64 -10.93
N LYS A 36 0.08 8.88 -11.17
CA LYS A 36 -0.74 9.95 -11.75
C LYS A 36 -0.80 9.93 -13.27
N ALA A 37 0.04 9.12 -13.92
CA ALA A 37 0.05 9.00 -15.37
C ALA A 37 -1.35 8.66 -15.91
N ARG A 38 -1.72 9.28 -17.04
CA ARG A 38 -3.03 9.07 -17.68
C ARG A 38 -3.32 7.58 -17.94
N ALA A 39 -2.31 6.82 -18.38
CA ALA A 39 -2.46 5.40 -18.64
C ALA A 39 -2.83 4.60 -17.37
N THR A 40 -2.21 4.93 -16.24
CA THR A 40 -2.47 4.29 -14.94
C THR A 40 -3.85 4.64 -14.42
N THR A 41 -4.17 5.94 -14.38
CA THR A 41 -5.49 6.42 -13.91
C THR A 41 -6.63 5.92 -14.77
N GLN A 42 -6.46 5.85 -16.10
CA GLN A 42 -7.44 5.25 -17.01
C GLN A 42 -7.63 3.76 -16.72
N SER A 43 -6.54 3.00 -16.55
CA SER A 43 -6.63 1.57 -16.23
C SER A 43 -7.35 1.32 -14.91
N LEU A 44 -7.07 2.12 -13.87
CA LEU A 44 -7.76 2.00 -12.57
C LEU A 44 -9.27 2.30 -12.69
N ARG A 45 -9.64 3.29 -13.50
CA ARG A 45 -11.06 3.60 -13.81
C ARG A 45 -11.75 2.46 -14.55
N GLU A 46 -11.10 1.87 -15.56
CA GLU A 46 -11.62 0.70 -16.29
C GLU A 46 -11.82 -0.52 -15.38
N LEU A 47 -11.04 -0.62 -14.30
CA LEU A 47 -11.20 -1.64 -13.26
C LEU A 47 -12.27 -1.28 -12.22
N GLY A 48 -12.78 -0.05 -12.20
CA GLY A 48 -13.72 0.44 -11.17
C GLY A 48 -13.05 0.74 -9.83
N ILE A 49 -11.72 0.75 -9.75
CA ILE A 49 -11.00 1.03 -8.51
C ILE A 49 -10.99 2.54 -8.27
N GLN A 50 -11.49 2.96 -7.11
CA GLN A 50 -11.49 4.37 -6.72
C GLN A 50 -10.17 4.70 -5.98
N VAL A 51 -9.42 5.65 -6.52
CA VAL A 51 -8.20 6.15 -5.87
C VAL A 51 -8.58 7.21 -4.84
N LEU A 52 -8.09 7.04 -3.60
CA LEU A 52 -8.27 8.02 -2.54
C LEU A 52 -7.29 9.20 -2.72
N PRO A 53 -7.71 10.43 -2.36
CA PRO A 53 -6.79 11.56 -2.35
C PRO A 53 -5.68 11.31 -1.33
N HIS A 54 -4.45 11.58 -1.74
CA HIS A 54 -3.28 11.54 -0.89
C HIS A 54 -2.54 12.88 -1.05
N PRO A 55 -2.10 13.55 0.04
CA PRO A 55 -1.29 14.76 -0.05
C PRO A 55 0.11 14.48 -0.63
N ALA A 56 0.79 15.52 -1.13
CA ALA A 56 2.16 15.36 -1.62
C ALA A 56 3.14 15.29 -0.45
N TYR A 57 4.19 14.48 -0.58
CA TYR A 57 5.25 14.33 0.42
C TYR A 57 4.76 13.90 1.81
N SER A 58 3.74 13.03 1.89
CA SER A 58 3.16 12.60 3.17
C SER A 58 3.36 11.10 3.45
N PRO A 59 4.62 10.64 3.61
CA PRO A 59 4.91 9.24 3.93
C PRO A 59 4.35 8.84 5.30
N ASP A 60 4.16 9.79 6.20
CA ASP A 60 3.47 9.64 7.48
C ASP A 60 2.00 9.20 7.35
N LEU A 61 1.40 9.37 6.17
CA LEU A 61 0.02 8.96 5.84
C LEU A 61 -0.05 7.74 4.92
N ALA A 62 1.07 7.25 4.40
CA ALA A 62 1.14 6.06 3.55
C ALA A 62 1.43 4.82 4.39
N SER A 63 0.49 3.88 4.44
CA SER A 63 0.60 2.67 5.29
C SER A 63 1.81 1.80 4.97
N CYS A 64 2.23 1.75 3.70
CA CYS A 64 3.45 1.05 3.33
C CYS A 64 4.69 1.70 3.96
N ASP A 65 4.76 3.03 3.99
CA ASP A 65 5.92 3.77 4.47
C ASP A 65 6.03 3.78 5.99
N PHE A 66 4.92 4.06 6.71
CA PHE A 66 4.97 4.15 8.16
C PHE A 66 4.88 2.81 8.89
N TRP A 67 4.45 1.72 8.23
CA TRP A 67 4.21 0.42 8.87
C TRP A 67 4.88 -0.75 8.17
N LEU A 68 4.58 -1.00 6.89
CA LEU A 68 5.02 -2.24 6.23
C LEU A 68 6.54 -2.27 6.00
N PHE A 69 7.10 -1.22 5.41
CA PHE A 69 8.52 -1.15 5.09
C PHE A 69 9.41 -1.16 6.33
N PRO A 70 9.09 -0.47 7.44
CA PRO A 70 9.82 -0.64 8.70
C PRO A 70 9.89 -2.10 9.17
N ILE A 71 8.76 -2.82 9.17
CA ILE A 71 8.71 -4.23 9.57
C ILE A 71 9.60 -5.09 8.67
N LEU A 72 9.50 -4.93 7.35
CA LEU A 72 10.30 -5.71 6.40
C LEU A 72 11.79 -5.37 6.50
N LYS A 73 12.13 -4.09 6.66
CA LYS A 73 13.52 -3.65 6.84
C LYS A 73 14.15 -4.26 8.08
N ASP A 74 13.42 -4.29 9.19
CA ASP A 74 13.88 -4.88 10.44
C ASP A 74 14.08 -6.40 10.29
N ARG A 75 13.08 -7.12 9.80
CA ARG A 75 13.12 -8.58 9.67
C ARG A 75 14.14 -9.09 8.65
N LEU A 76 14.42 -8.30 7.63
CA LEU A 76 15.38 -8.63 6.57
C LEU A 76 16.73 -7.93 6.76
N ALA A 77 16.91 -7.18 7.85
CA ALA A 77 18.14 -6.46 8.12
C ALA A 77 19.36 -7.40 8.11
N GLY A 78 20.44 -6.97 7.49
CA GLY A 78 21.70 -7.72 7.42
C GLY A 78 21.69 -8.94 6.48
N ARG A 79 20.54 -9.36 5.94
CA ARG A 79 20.47 -10.44 4.95
C ARG A 79 20.95 -9.94 3.59
N LYS A 80 21.80 -10.72 2.92
CA LYS A 80 22.23 -10.50 1.54
C LYS A 80 21.58 -11.53 0.63
N PHE A 81 21.17 -11.10 -0.55
CA PHE A 81 20.55 -11.95 -1.55
C PHE A 81 21.28 -11.77 -2.88
N ASP A 82 21.74 -12.87 -3.46
CA ASP A 82 22.49 -12.84 -4.73
C ASP A 82 21.54 -12.73 -5.94
N ARG A 83 20.27 -13.09 -5.76
CA ARG A 83 19.26 -13.08 -6.82
C ARG A 83 17.99 -12.39 -6.38
N ILE A 84 17.36 -11.66 -7.30
CA ILE A 84 16.07 -10.99 -7.06
C ILE A 84 14.96 -11.99 -6.70
N GLN A 85 15.02 -13.23 -7.22
CA GLN A 85 14.06 -14.26 -6.89
C GLN A 85 14.14 -14.69 -5.43
N ASP A 86 15.33 -14.70 -4.84
CA ASP A 86 15.53 -15.10 -3.45
C ASP A 86 15.08 -13.99 -2.50
N LEU A 87 15.34 -12.73 -2.86
CA LEU A 87 14.76 -11.57 -2.17
C LEU A 87 13.23 -11.61 -2.23
N ALA A 88 12.64 -11.84 -3.39
CA ALA A 88 11.18 -11.90 -3.55
C ALA A 88 10.57 -13.03 -2.70
N LYS A 89 11.21 -14.20 -2.64
CA LYS A 89 10.78 -15.30 -1.75
C LYS A 89 10.86 -14.92 -0.28
N ALA A 90 11.97 -14.30 0.14
CA ALA A 90 12.14 -13.87 1.52
C ALA A 90 11.08 -12.85 1.93
N VAL A 91 10.84 -11.81 1.10
CA VAL A 91 9.78 -10.82 1.33
C VAL A 91 8.41 -11.49 1.43
N ASN A 92 8.06 -12.37 0.49
CA ASN A 92 6.78 -13.09 0.55
C ASN A 92 6.64 -13.98 1.79
N SER A 93 7.74 -14.57 2.26
CA SER A 93 7.74 -15.35 3.50
C SER A 93 7.47 -14.45 4.70
N GLU A 94 8.14 -13.31 4.81
CA GLU A 94 7.92 -12.36 5.91
C GLU A 94 6.52 -11.75 5.88
N LEU A 95 5.95 -11.48 4.69
CA LEU A 95 4.58 -10.97 4.57
C LEU A 95 3.54 -11.96 5.12
N ARG A 96 3.78 -13.26 4.95
CA ARG A 96 2.90 -14.33 5.44
C ARG A 96 2.99 -14.55 6.95
N THR A 97 4.05 -14.07 7.61
CA THR A 97 4.18 -14.14 9.08
C THR A 97 3.54 -12.95 9.78
N ILE A 98 3.10 -11.92 9.04
CA ILE A 98 2.35 -10.80 9.61
C ILE A 98 0.90 -11.26 9.88
N PRO A 99 0.40 -11.19 11.12
CA PRO A 99 -0.98 -11.56 11.44
C PRO A 99 -2.00 -10.67 10.73
N GLU A 100 -3.19 -11.20 10.44
CA GLU A 100 -4.26 -10.44 9.79
C GLU A 100 -4.66 -9.19 10.60
N GLU A 101 -4.63 -9.31 11.93
CA GLU A 101 -4.96 -8.24 12.87
C GLU A 101 -4.04 -7.03 12.72
N GLU A 102 -2.78 -7.22 12.33
CA GLU A 102 -1.85 -6.13 12.06
C GLU A 102 -2.24 -5.36 10.78
N TYR A 103 -2.65 -6.07 9.73
CA TYR A 103 -3.17 -5.45 8.50
C TYR A 103 -4.47 -4.69 8.78
N GLN A 104 -5.34 -5.17 9.65
CA GLN A 104 -6.53 -4.44 10.05
C GLN A 104 -6.18 -3.24 10.95
N GLY A 105 -5.23 -3.42 11.85
CA GLY A 105 -4.74 -2.41 12.79
C GLY A 105 -4.09 -1.22 12.10
N VAL A 106 -3.43 -1.41 10.96
CA VAL A 106 -2.80 -0.32 10.20
C VAL A 106 -3.82 0.72 9.74
N PHE A 107 -5.05 0.33 9.40
CA PHE A 107 -6.09 1.27 8.99
C PHE A 107 -6.60 2.10 10.18
N ARG A 108 -6.61 1.54 11.39
CA ARG A 108 -6.90 2.32 12.60
C ARG A 108 -5.79 3.32 12.88
N LYS A 109 -4.52 2.89 12.77
CA LYS A 109 -3.35 3.78 12.90
C LYS A 109 -3.39 4.90 11.85
N TRP A 110 -3.79 4.57 10.61
CA TRP A 110 -3.97 5.54 9.53
C TRP A 110 -5.03 6.60 9.87
N GLN A 111 -6.19 6.21 10.42
CA GLN A 111 -7.20 7.17 10.87
C GLN A 111 -6.68 8.10 11.98
N ILE A 112 -5.88 7.58 12.91
CA ILE A 112 -5.27 8.39 13.97
C ILE A 112 -4.24 9.36 13.37
N ARG A 113 -3.42 8.91 12.41
CA ARG A 113 -2.46 9.73 11.66
C ARG A 113 -3.15 10.88 10.91
N LEU A 114 -4.26 10.61 10.24
CA LEU A 114 -5.07 11.65 9.59
C LEU A 114 -5.54 12.72 10.58
N LYS A 115 -6.00 12.33 11.77
CA LYS A 115 -6.40 13.28 12.81
C LYS A 115 -5.21 14.14 13.26
N ARG A 116 -4.04 13.53 13.49
CA ARG A 116 -2.81 14.27 13.84
C ARG A 116 -2.41 15.27 12.76
N CYS A 117 -2.52 14.89 11.48
CA CYS A 117 -2.24 15.80 10.36
C CYS A 117 -3.16 17.03 10.42
N ILE A 118 -4.45 16.85 10.71
CA ILE A 118 -5.41 17.95 10.86
C ILE A 118 -5.07 18.83 12.08
N GLU A 119 -4.79 18.20 13.23
CA GLU A 119 -4.39 18.90 14.47
C GLU A 119 -3.08 19.68 14.30
N SER A 120 -2.17 19.18 13.47
CA SER A 120 -0.88 19.80 13.12
C SER A 120 -0.98 20.77 11.96
N LEU A 121 -2.20 21.09 11.47
CA LEU A 121 -2.46 21.98 10.34
C LEU A 121 -1.69 21.61 9.05
N GLY A 122 -1.44 20.32 8.85
CA GLY A 122 -0.70 19.79 7.68
C GLY A 122 0.80 19.66 7.87
N GLU A 123 1.35 20.07 9.01
CA GLU A 123 2.77 19.86 9.34
C GLU A 123 3.07 18.39 9.67
N TYR A 124 4.34 18.01 9.52
CA TYR A 124 4.81 16.70 9.93
C TYR A 124 4.68 16.51 11.45
N PHE A 125 4.42 15.27 11.87
CA PHE A 125 4.35 14.89 13.26
C PHE A 125 5.15 13.62 13.53
N GLU A 126 5.68 13.53 14.75
CA GLU A 126 6.40 12.36 15.25
C GLU A 126 5.60 11.68 16.38
N GLY A 127 5.81 10.37 16.53
CA GLY A 127 5.21 9.58 17.62
C GLY A 127 3.78 9.12 17.35
N LEU A 128 3.58 7.80 17.35
CA LEU A 128 2.28 7.12 17.27
C LEU A 128 2.34 5.72 17.87
#